data_AF-A0A1V2PUT3-F1
#
_entry.id   AF-A0A1V2PUT3-F1
#
_cell.length_a   1.000
_cell.length_b   1.000
_cell.length_c   1.000
_cell.angle_alpha   90.00
_cell.angle_beta   90.00
_cell.angle_gamma   90.00
#
_symmetry.space_group_name_H-M   'P 1'
#
loop_
_entity.id
_entity.type
_entity.pdbx_description
1 polymer ?
#
loop_
_entity_poly.entity_id
_entity_poly.type
_entity_poly.pdbx_seq_one_letter_code
_entity_poly.pdbx_strand_id
1 'polypeptide(L)'
;MEEQDAVRWCVVANVAPLTSHGPGGAEVRAGLKHFSPGTKLWLVEPLWGSGGDQVEVLGRHRGARGLVRMIVQRRHLTDFRVQGVHSPAVREHLGSAWPTKEKAEEIARGWNRISDAQTGVRYQARRIEVVHALDVIGQTTDPPRFNHALTYRIGWMLRDDILGDPGSTIGTLLRDHAEAEVIHRLLDLARAIPAESDTDYVRHPHWPRVAAAAREAAATLTQPQHDREGTP
;
A
#
# COMPACT_ATOMS: atom_id res chain seq x y z
N MET A 1 -30.14 13.49 -32.86
CA MET A 1 -30.01 12.97 -31.50
C MET A 1 -28.52 13.00 -31.19
N GLU A 2 -28.03 14.13 -30.70
CA GLU A 2 -26.62 14.30 -30.31
C GLU A 2 -26.42 13.64 -28.95
N GLU A 3 -26.11 12.35 -28.96
CA GLU A 3 -25.73 11.65 -27.75
C GLU A 3 -24.28 12.03 -27.45
N GLN A 4 -24.14 12.92 -26.47
CA GLN A 4 -22.89 13.54 -26.04
C GLN A 4 -21.79 12.51 -25.91
N ASP A 5 -20.74 12.69 -26.71
CA ASP A 5 -19.49 11.94 -26.66
C ASP A 5 -18.66 12.39 -25.44
N ALA A 6 -19.28 12.37 -24.26
CA ALA A 6 -18.68 12.80 -23.01
C ALA A 6 -17.50 11.88 -22.70
N VAL A 7 -16.30 12.47 -22.62
CA VAL A 7 -15.07 11.78 -22.24
C VAL A 7 -15.29 11.09 -20.91
N ARG A 8 -15.20 9.75 -20.90
CA ARG A 8 -15.18 8.98 -19.66
C ARG A 8 -13.79 9.04 -19.05
N TRP A 9 -13.71 9.31 -17.76
CA TRP A 9 -12.45 9.32 -17.03
C TRP A 9 -12.26 7.98 -16.32
N CYS A 10 -11.03 7.48 -16.32
CA CYS A 10 -10.67 6.21 -15.71
C CYS A 10 -9.29 6.33 -15.07
N VAL A 11 -9.08 5.66 -13.93
CA VAL A 11 -7.72 5.50 -13.41
C VAL A 11 -7.03 4.42 -14.22
N VAL A 12 -5.84 4.73 -14.70
CA VAL A 12 -4.90 3.79 -15.29
C VAL A 12 -3.72 3.60 -14.36
N ALA A 13 -3.07 2.46 -14.48
CA ALA A 13 -1.83 2.15 -13.78
C ALA A 13 -0.89 1.38 -14.70
N ASN A 14 0.35 1.21 -14.27
CA ASN A 14 1.34 0.37 -14.93
C ASN A 14 1.64 -0.85 -14.05
N VAL A 15 1.90 -2.00 -14.68
CA VAL A 15 2.43 -3.16 -13.96
C VAL A 15 3.81 -2.84 -13.41
N ALA A 16 4.01 -3.07 -12.12
CA ALA A 16 5.28 -2.80 -11.46
C ALA A 16 6.43 -3.64 -12.09
N PRO A 17 7.67 -3.11 -12.12
CA PRO A 17 8.82 -3.85 -12.64
C PRO A 17 9.02 -5.20 -11.94
N LEU A 18 8.84 -5.19 -10.61
CA LEU A 18 8.92 -6.35 -9.75
C LEU A 18 7.59 -6.50 -8.98
N THR A 19 7.15 -7.74 -8.80
CA THR A 19 5.91 -8.08 -8.11
C THR A 19 6.17 -9.23 -7.11
N SER A 20 5.53 -9.16 -5.95
CA SER A 20 5.69 -10.14 -4.87
C SER A 20 4.55 -11.18 -4.85
N HIS A 21 4.88 -12.47 -4.81
CA HIS A 21 3.98 -13.62 -4.87
C HIS A 21 4.21 -14.58 -3.69
N GLY A 22 3.32 -15.56 -3.54
CA GLY A 22 3.40 -16.57 -2.49
C GLY A 22 3.09 -16.02 -1.09
N PRO A 23 3.16 -16.89 -0.06
CA PRO A 23 2.91 -16.49 1.34
C PRO A 23 3.81 -15.31 1.75
N GLY A 24 3.20 -14.26 2.30
CA GLY A 24 3.91 -13.04 2.72
C GLY A 24 4.59 -12.24 1.60
N GLY A 25 4.38 -12.59 0.33
CA GLY A 25 5.06 -11.94 -0.79
C GLY A 25 6.54 -12.31 -0.93
N ALA A 26 6.96 -13.48 -0.44
CA ALA A 26 8.37 -13.89 -0.42
C ALA A 26 8.98 -14.08 -1.82
N GLU A 27 8.16 -14.45 -2.81
CA GLU A 27 8.61 -14.75 -4.16
C GLU A 27 8.54 -13.50 -5.05
N VAL A 28 9.67 -12.96 -5.45
CA VAL A 28 9.71 -11.77 -6.33
C VAL A 28 9.88 -12.20 -7.78
N ARG A 29 9.04 -11.65 -8.67
CA ARG A 29 9.03 -11.95 -10.11
C ARG A 29 8.93 -10.66 -10.92
N ALA A 30 9.40 -10.69 -12.16
CA ALA A 30 9.26 -9.56 -13.08
C ALA A 30 7.83 -9.49 -13.65
N GLY A 31 7.12 -8.39 -13.39
CA GLY A 31 5.76 -8.15 -13.87
C GLY A 31 4.75 -9.21 -13.43
N LEU A 32 3.70 -9.43 -14.21
CA LEU A 32 2.67 -10.43 -13.92
C LEU A 32 2.73 -11.58 -14.92
N LYS A 33 2.13 -12.72 -14.57
CA LYS A 33 2.01 -13.87 -15.48
C LYS A 33 1.41 -13.47 -16.85
N HIS A 34 0.40 -12.60 -16.82
CA HIS A 34 -0.39 -12.21 -17.98
C HIS A 34 -0.02 -10.85 -18.58
N PHE A 35 0.78 -10.05 -17.87
CA PHE A 35 1.12 -8.68 -18.27
C PHE A 35 2.61 -8.41 -18.06
N SER A 36 3.26 -7.77 -19.03
CA SER A 36 4.67 -7.41 -18.91
C SER A 36 4.88 -6.31 -17.87
N PRO A 37 6.08 -6.22 -17.26
CA PRO A 37 6.53 -4.99 -16.60
C PRO A 37 6.20 -3.75 -17.42
N GLY A 38 5.66 -2.71 -16.78
CA GLY A 38 5.31 -1.46 -17.42
C GLY A 38 4.06 -1.50 -18.31
N THR A 39 3.39 -2.65 -18.48
CA THR A 39 2.13 -2.70 -19.24
C THR A 39 1.10 -1.76 -18.63
N LYS A 40 0.52 -0.87 -19.44
CA LYS A 40 -0.59 0.00 -19.02
C LYS A 40 -1.87 -0.82 -18.88
N LEU A 41 -2.53 -0.63 -17.75
CA LEU A 41 -3.78 -1.27 -17.38
C LEU A 41 -4.82 -0.19 -17.09
N TRP A 42 -6.01 -0.34 -17.66
CA TRP A 42 -7.18 0.45 -17.30
C TRP A 42 -7.88 -0.25 -16.15
N LEU A 43 -8.16 0.45 -15.06
CA LEU A 43 -8.88 -0.16 -13.96
C LEU A 43 -10.36 -0.17 -14.37
N VAL A 44 -11.01 -1.32 -14.29
CA VAL A 44 -12.40 -1.47 -14.71
C VAL A 44 -13.32 -1.15 -13.55
N GLU A 45 -13.05 -1.75 -12.39
CA GLU A 45 -13.77 -1.49 -11.15
C GLU A 45 -12.77 -1.31 -10.00
N PRO A 46 -12.74 -0.15 -9.33
CA PRO A 46 -11.73 0.16 -8.33
C PRO A 46 -11.92 -0.59 -7.00
N LEU A 47 -13.05 -1.25 -6.77
CA LEU A 47 -13.46 -1.72 -5.44
C LEU A 47 -13.72 -3.24 -5.42
N TRP A 48 -12.66 -4.04 -5.41
CA TRP A 48 -12.74 -5.47 -5.11
C TRP A 48 -11.91 -5.85 -3.88
N GLY A 49 -12.47 -6.72 -3.02
CA GLY A 49 -11.86 -7.15 -1.76
C GLY A 49 -12.01 -6.15 -0.60
N SER A 50 -11.45 -6.48 0.57
CA SER A 50 -11.41 -5.56 1.71
C SER A 50 -10.48 -4.39 1.39
N GLY A 51 -11.00 -3.17 1.30
CA GLY A 51 -10.20 -1.95 1.10
C GLY A 51 -9.61 -1.72 -0.31
N GLY A 52 -10.02 -2.48 -1.34
CA GLY A 52 -9.54 -2.27 -2.71
C GLY A 52 -8.15 -2.86 -3.00
N ASP A 53 -7.79 -3.94 -2.31
CA ASP A 53 -6.50 -4.63 -2.53
C ASP A 53 -6.48 -5.49 -3.79
N GLN A 54 -7.65 -5.81 -4.32
CA GLN A 54 -7.82 -6.42 -5.64
C GLN A 54 -8.52 -5.43 -6.56
N VAL A 55 -8.09 -5.39 -7.81
CA VAL A 55 -8.63 -4.46 -8.79
C VAL A 55 -8.87 -5.22 -10.08
N GLU A 56 -10.06 -5.07 -10.64
CA GLU A 56 -10.30 -5.55 -11.99
C GLU A 56 -9.61 -4.60 -12.97
N VAL A 57 -8.83 -5.17 -13.89
CA VAL A 57 -8.05 -4.42 -14.88
C VAL A 57 -8.34 -4.92 -16.28
N LEU A 58 -8.24 -4.00 -17.25
CA LEU A 58 -8.26 -4.26 -18.68
C LEU A 58 -6.90 -3.88 -19.26
N GLY A 59 -6.23 -4.84 -19.89
CA GLY A 59 -4.88 -4.67 -20.40
C GLY A 59 -4.54 -5.52 -21.60
N ARG A 60 -3.48 -5.16 -22.30
CA ARG A 60 -2.96 -6.00 -23.39
C ARG A 60 -2.25 -7.21 -22.82
N HIS A 61 -2.74 -8.41 -23.13
CA HIS A 61 -2.13 -9.66 -22.67
C HIS A 61 -0.74 -9.87 -23.29
N ARG A 62 0.23 -10.34 -22.50
CA ARG A 62 1.61 -10.59 -22.94
C ARG A 62 1.71 -11.67 -24.05
N GLY A 63 0.85 -12.67 -24.02
CA GLY A 63 0.91 -13.85 -24.90
C GLY A 63 -0.26 -14.01 -25.86
N ALA A 64 -1.16 -13.01 -25.97
CA ALA A 64 -2.34 -13.09 -26.83
C ALA A 64 -2.59 -11.77 -27.54
N ARG A 65 -3.27 -11.83 -28.69
CA ARG A 65 -3.74 -10.63 -29.38
C ARG A 65 -5.02 -10.16 -28.71
N GLY A 66 -5.01 -8.94 -28.18
CA GLY A 66 -6.21 -8.28 -27.65
C GLY A 66 -6.08 -7.80 -26.21
N LEU A 67 -7.16 -7.16 -25.75
CA LEU A 67 -7.35 -6.77 -24.36
C LEU A 67 -7.96 -7.94 -23.58
N VAL A 68 -7.57 -8.09 -22.33
CA VAL A 68 -8.13 -9.07 -21.40
C VAL A 68 -8.52 -8.38 -20.11
N ARG A 69 -9.66 -8.80 -19.54
CA ARG A 69 -10.10 -8.42 -18.19
C ARG A 69 -9.55 -9.44 -17.20
N MET A 70 -8.92 -8.97 -16.12
CA MET A 70 -8.40 -9.83 -15.06
C MET A 70 -8.47 -9.12 -13.72
N ILE A 71 -8.61 -9.88 -12.63
CA ILE A 71 -8.40 -9.34 -11.29
C ILE A 71 -6.92 -9.46 -10.96
N VAL A 72 -6.30 -8.35 -10.56
CA VAL A 72 -4.90 -8.29 -10.12
C VAL A 72 -4.83 -7.67 -8.73
N GLN A 73 -3.73 -7.90 -8.03
CA GLN A 73 -3.50 -7.25 -6.74
C GLN A 73 -2.97 -5.84 -6.96
N ARG A 74 -3.55 -4.86 -6.27
CA ARG A 74 -3.19 -3.44 -6.40
C ARG A 74 -1.71 -3.19 -6.15
N ARG A 75 -1.09 -3.95 -5.23
CA ARG A 75 0.35 -3.89 -4.92
C ARG A 75 1.27 -4.21 -6.10
N HIS A 76 0.75 -4.86 -7.15
CA HIS A 76 1.52 -5.17 -8.36
C HIS A 76 1.43 -4.06 -9.41
N LEU A 77 0.77 -2.95 -9.07
CA LEU A 77 0.56 -1.79 -9.92
C LEU A 77 1.25 -0.55 -9.33
N THR A 78 1.64 0.35 -10.21
CA THR A 78 2.31 1.62 -9.89
C THR A 78 1.86 2.69 -10.89
N ASP A 79 2.27 3.95 -10.69
CA ASP A 79 1.96 5.08 -11.57
C ASP A 79 0.44 5.23 -11.82
N PHE A 80 -0.33 5.27 -10.73
CA PHE A 80 -1.79 5.47 -10.81
C PHE A 80 -2.08 6.90 -11.26
N ARG A 81 -2.84 7.06 -12.34
CA ARG A 81 -3.19 8.38 -12.90
C ARG A 81 -4.53 8.34 -13.61
N VAL A 82 -5.18 9.50 -13.73
CA VAL A 82 -6.45 9.61 -14.45
C VAL A 82 -6.19 9.86 -15.93
N GLN A 83 -6.87 9.10 -16.80
CA GLN A 83 -6.85 9.31 -18.25
C GLN A 83 -8.27 9.33 -18.83
N GLY A 84 -8.45 10.15 -19.87
CA GLY A 84 -9.64 10.13 -20.70
C GLY A 84 -9.67 8.88 -21.57
N VAL A 85 -10.81 8.19 -21.59
CA VAL A 85 -11.01 6.96 -22.35
C VAL A 85 -11.56 7.31 -23.72
N HIS A 86 -10.67 7.40 -24.71
CA HIS A 86 -11.05 7.70 -26.10
C HIS A 86 -11.25 6.45 -26.96
N SER A 87 -10.69 5.31 -26.56
CA SER A 87 -10.80 4.06 -27.33
C SER A 87 -12.20 3.44 -27.18
N PRO A 88 -12.94 3.21 -28.27
CA PRO A 88 -14.26 2.55 -28.20
C PRO A 88 -14.19 1.16 -27.55
N ALA A 89 -13.17 0.37 -27.90
CA ALA A 89 -12.95 -0.95 -27.32
C ALA A 89 -12.76 -0.91 -25.81
N VAL A 90 -12.09 0.12 -25.27
CA VAL A 90 -11.93 0.28 -23.82
C VAL A 90 -13.25 0.75 -23.18
N ARG A 91 -13.97 1.68 -23.81
CA ARG A 91 -15.27 2.20 -23.31
C ARG A 91 -16.31 1.10 -23.12
N GLU A 92 -16.36 0.14 -24.05
CA GLU A 92 -17.26 -1.01 -23.97
C GLU A 92 -17.00 -1.87 -22.72
N HIS A 93 -15.73 -2.01 -22.33
CA HIS A 93 -15.32 -2.87 -21.21
C HIS A 93 -15.40 -2.18 -19.85
N LEU A 94 -15.27 -0.85 -19.78
CA LEU A 94 -15.23 -0.09 -18.52
C LEU A 94 -16.59 0.08 -17.83
N GLY A 95 -17.70 -0.23 -18.51
CA GLY A 95 -19.04 -0.02 -17.97
C GLY A 95 -19.32 1.43 -17.56
N SER A 96 -20.29 1.65 -16.67
CA SER A 96 -20.67 2.95 -16.10
C SER A 96 -20.11 3.22 -14.70
N ALA A 97 -19.27 2.32 -14.18
CA ALA A 97 -18.86 2.30 -12.76
C ALA A 97 -17.80 3.36 -12.38
N TRP A 98 -17.24 4.08 -13.35
CA TRP A 98 -16.22 5.08 -13.06
C TRP A 98 -16.83 6.38 -12.54
N PRO A 99 -16.35 6.89 -11.38
CA PRO A 99 -16.85 8.12 -10.80
C PRO A 99 -16.35 9.34 -11.61
N THR A 100 -16.72 10.55 -11.19
CA THR A 100 -16.27 11.79 -11.85
C THR A 100 -14.74 11.87 -11.91
N LYS A 101 -14.22 12.74 -12.78
CA LYS A 101 -12.77 12.97 -12.90
C LYS A 101 -12.14 13.26 -11.54
N GLU A 102 -12.76 14.13 -10.75
CA GLU A 102 -12.28 14.55 -9.43
C GLU A 102 -12.17 13.36 -8.47
N LYS A 103 -13.16 12.46 -8.48
CA LYS A 103 -13.15 11.27 -7.63
C LYS A 103 -12.13 10.23 -8.12
N ALA A 104 -11.97 10.07 -9.42
CA ALA A 104 -10.92 9.23 -9.99
C ALA A 104 -9.52 9.76 -9.59
N GLU A 105 -9.33 11.07 -9.58
CA GLU A 105 -8.07 11.71 -9.15
C GLU A 105 -7.83 11.52 -7.65
N GLU A 106 -8.87 11.59 -6.81
CA GLU A 106 -8.79 11.27 -5.38
C GLU A 106 -8.34 9.82 -5.13
N ILE A 107 -8.95 8.87 -5.86
CA ILE A 107 -8.58 7.45 -5.79
C ILE A 107 -7.11 7.27 -6.21
N ALA A 108 -6.71 7.83 -7.35
CA ALA A 108 -5.34 7.74 -7.83
C ALA A 108 -4.33 8.30 -6.82
N ARG A 109 -4.61 9.46 -6.21
CA ARG A 109 -3.77 10.03 -5.14
C ARG A 109 -3.68 9.11 -3.92
N GLY A 110 -4.80 8.57 -3.45
CA GLY A 110 -4.83 7.64 -2.33
C GLY A 110 -4.02 6.37 -2.60
N TRP A 111 -4.12 5.84 -3.82
CA TRP A 111 -3.43 4.61 -4.22
C TRP A 111 -1.94 4.83 -4.48
N ASN A 112 -1.53 5.97 -5.03
CA ASN A 112 -0.12 6.33 -5.15
C ASN A 112 0.54 6.43 -3.77
N ARG A 113 -0.09 7.05 -2.77
CA ARG A 113 0.45 7.08 -1.40
C ARG A 113 0.77 5.68 -0.86
N ILE A 114 -0.09 4.71 -1.16
CA ILE A 114 0.13 3.31 -0.75
C ILE A 114 1.18 2.62 -1.64
N SER A 115 1.24 2.93 -2.94
CA SER A 115 2.25 2.42 -3.87
C SER A 115 3.66 2.94 -3.53
N ASP A 116 3.77 4.19 -3.12
CA ASP A 116 5.02 4.81 -2.64
C ASP A 116 5.51 4.08 -1.39
N ALA A 117 4.60 3.74 -0.48
CA ALA A 117 4.89 2.89 0.66
C ALA A 117 5.29 1.46 0.29
N GLN A 118 5.15 1.02 -0.96
CA GLN A 118 5.54 -0.32 -1.43
C GLN A 118 6.80 -0.30 -2.30
N THR A 119 7.26 0.88 -2.71
CA THR A 119 8.39 1.03 -3.63
C THR A 119 9.72 0.91 -2.86
N GLY A 120 10.75 0.38 -3.53
CA GLY A 120 12.10 0.27 -2.95
C GLY A 120 12.31 -0.87 -1.96
N VAL A 121 11.32 -1.77 -1.79
CA VAL A 121 11.42 -2.91 -0.85
C VAL A 121 10.98 -4.23 -1.49
N ARG A 122 11.52 -5.33 -0.98
CA ARG A 122 11.21 -6.69 -1.46
C ARG A 122 9.83 -7.18 -1.02
N TYR A 123 9.45 -6.96 0.24
CA TYR A 123 8.26 -7.53 0.88
C TYR A 123 7.13 -6.50 1.03
N GLN A 124 6.58 -6.06 -0.09
CA GLN A 124 5.59 -4.98 -0.19
C GLN A 124 4.32 -5.22 0.64
N ALA A 125 3.78 -6.45 0.62
CA ALA A 125 2.56 -6.78 1.36
C ALA A 125 2.78 -6.67 2.88
N ARG A 126 3.89 -7.26 3.36
CA ARG A 126 4.27 -7.22 4.78
C ARG A 126 4.59 -5.79 5.22
N ARG A 127 5.18 -4.97 4.36
CA ARG A 127 5.39 -3.54 4.64
C ARG A 127 4.07 -2.78 4.83
N ILE A 128 3.02 -3.07 4.05
CA ILE A 128 1.69 -2.47 4.27
C ILE A 128 1.09 -2.91 5.60
N GLU A 129 1.26 -4.18 6.00
CA GLU A 129 0.84 -4.65 7.32
C GLU A 129 1.54 -3.88 8.45
N VAL A 130 2.84 -3.58 8.28
CA VAL A 130 3.60 -2.70 9.20
C VAL A 130 2.99 -1.30 9.23
N VAL A 131 2.78 -0.65 8.08
CA VAL A 131 2.19 0.70 8.03
C VAL A 131 0.82 0.73 8.70
N HIS A 132 -0.03 -0.26 8.44
CA HIS A 132 -1.34 -0.36 9.08
C HIS A 132 -1.24 -0.60 10.59
N ALA A 133 -0.27 -1.40 11.05
CA ALA A 133 -0.02 -1.58 12.48
C ALA A 133 0.40 -0.25 13.14
N LEU A 134 1.28 0.50 12.48
CA LEU A 134 1.72 1.83 12.93
C LEU A 134 0.57 2.83 13.01
N ASP A 135 -0.31 2.87 12.01
CA ASP A 135 -1.49 3.73 12.01
C ASP A 135 -2.42 3.41 13.19
N VAL A 136 -2.69 2.12 13.43
CA VAL A 136 -3.51 1.68 14.57
C VAL A 136 -2.88 2.09 15.90
N ILE A 137 -1.58 1.84 16.08
CA ILE A 137 -0.85 2.24 17.30
C ILE A 137 -0.91 3.76 17.48
N GLY A 138 -0.65 4.51 16.41
CA GLY A 138 -0.60 5.96 16.42
C GLY A 138 -1.94 6.65 16.64
N GLN A 139 -3.06 5.99 16.33
CA GLN A 139 -4.41 6.55 16.48
C GLN A 139 -5.13 6.09 17.76
N THR A 140 -4.61 5.08 18.46
CA THR A 140 -5.27 4.53 19.65
C THR A 140 -5.05 5.43 20.87
N THR A 141 -6.10 6.15 21.26
CA THR A 141 -6.14 7.01 22.46
C THR A 141 -6.79 6.33 23.66
N ASP A 142 -7.66 5.35 23.40
CA ASP A 142 -8.45 4.64 24.39
C ASP A 142 -8.37 3.13 24.13
N PRO A 143 -8.53 2.28 25.16
CA PRO A 143 -8.50 0.84 24.97
C PRO A 143 -9.57 0.42 23.94
N PRO A 144 -9.22 -0.38 22.92
CA PRO A 144 -10.18 -0.86 21.95
C PRO A 144 -11.22 -1.76 22.61
N ARG A 145 -12.44 -1.80 22.04
CA ARG A 145 -13.55 -2.63 22.55
C ARG A 145 -13.21 -4.12 22.60
N PHE A 146 -12.26 -4.56 21.78
CA PHE A 146 -11.68 -5.89 21.82
C PHE A 146 -10.24 -5.77 22.33
N ASN A 147 -9.96 -6.41 23.47
CA ASN A 147 -8.61 -6.52 24.01
C ASN A 147 -7.72 -7.30 23.02
N HIS A 148 -6.41 -7.02 22.99
CA HIS A 148 -5.37 -7.64 22.15
C HIS A 148 -5.09 -7.02 20.76
N ALA A 149 -5.74 -5.93 20.35
CA ALA A 149 -5.41 -5.29 19.07
C ALA A 149 -4.03 -4.64 19.06
N LEU A 150 -3.62 -4.02 20.18
CA LEU A 150 -2.28 -3.43 20.35
C LEU A 150 -1.26 -4.50 20.70
N THR A 151 -1.56 -5.36 21.68
CA THR A 151 -0.64 -6.42 22.11
C THR A 151 -0.26 -7.34 20.95
N TYR A 152 -1.22 -7.72 20.10
CA TYR A 152 -0.95 -8.52 18.91
C TYR A 152 -0.03 -7.79 17.91
N ARG A 153 -0.31 -6.52 17.60
CA ARG A 153 0.44 -5.76 16.59
C ARG A 153 1.87 -5.47 17.04
N ILE A 154 2.03 -4.98 18.27
CA ILE A 154 3.34 -4.68 18.84
C ILE A 154 4.14 -5.99 18.97
N GLY A 155 3.53 -7.05 19.50
CA GLY A 155 4.15 -8.36 19.60
C GLY A 155 4.57 -8.93 18.23
N TRP A 156 3.73 -8.78 17.20
CA TRP A 156 4.06 -9.19 15.83
C TRP A 156 5.24 -8.40 15.25
N MET A 157 5.27 -7.08 15.41
CA MET A 157 6.37 -6.23 14.93
C MET A 157 7.70 -6.57 15.63
N LEU A 158 7.67 -6.90 16.91
CA LEU A 158 8.86 -7.21 17.71
C LEU A 158 9.54 -8.55 17.36
N ARG A 159 8.93 -9.38 16.52
CA ARG A 159 9.51 -10.65 16.09
C ARG A 159 10.73 -10.44 15.20
N ASP A 160 11.75 -11.29 15.36
CA ASP A 160 13.00 -11.24 14.59
C ASP A 160 12.78 -11.40 13.08
N ASP A 161 11.77 -12.16 12.66
CA ASP A 161 11.41 -12.33 11.25
C ASP A 161 10.58 -11.16 10.66
N ILE A 162 10.28 -10.14 11.48
CA ILE A 162 9.51 -8.96 11.11
C ILE A 162 10.35 -7.69 11.27
N LEU A 163 10.50 -7.14 12.49
CA LEU A 163 11.27 -5.92 12.77
C LEU A 163 12.10 -6.02 14.06
N GLY A 164 12.35 -7.23 14.59
CA GLY A 164 13.13 -7.42 15.82
C GLY A 164 14.50 -6.73 15.78
N ASP A 165 15.15 -6.78 14.61
CA ASP A 165 16.29 -5.94 14.22
C ASP A 165 15.95 -5.15 12.94
N PRO A 166 15.50 -3.89 13.04
CA PRO A 166 15.12 -3.08 11.90
C PRO A 166 16.24 -2.92 10.86
N GLY A 167 17.51 -2.85 11.29
CA GLY A 167 18.65 -2.67 10.40
C GLY A 167 18.83 -3.85 9.43
N SER A 168 18.61 -5.08 9.91
CA SER A 168 18.65 -6.29 9.07
C SER A 168 17.58 -6.32 7.97
N THR A 169 16.53 -5.51 8.09
CA THR A 169 15.39 -5.50 7.18
C THR A 169 15.49 -4.46 6.07
N ILE A 170 16.58 -3.70 6.02
CA ILE A 170 16.83 -2.74 4.93
C ILE A 170 16.93 -3.49 3.58
N GLY A 171 16.27 -2.95 2.55
CA GLY A 171 16.06 -3.56 1.25
C GLY A 171 14.95 -4.63 1.20
N THR A 172 14.51 -5.17 2.34
CA THR A 172 13.42 -6.16 2.39
C THR A 172 12.10 -5.57 2.86
N LEU A 173 12.06 -4.96 4.04
CA LEU A 173 10.88 -4.28 4.59
C LEU A 173 11.07 -2.78 4.72
N LEU A 174 12.30 -2.32 4.98
CA LEU A 174 12.65 -0.91 5.11
C LEU A 174 13.51 -0.50 3.91
N ARG A 175 13.40 0.74 3.46
CA ARG A 175 14.14 1.23 2.29
C ARG A 175 15.59 1.55 2.63
N ASP A 176 15.80 2.16 3.79
CA ASP A 176 17.06 2.78 4.15
C ASP A 176 17.24 2.83 5.69
N HIS A 177 18.38 3.37 6.11
CA HIS A 177 18.71 3.53 7.53
C HIS A 177 17.79 4.53 8.24
N ALA A 178 17.26 5.55 7.56
CA ALA A 178 16.37 6.51 8.20
C ALA A 178 15.05 5.84 8.61
N GLU A 179 14.51 4.96 7.76
CA GLU A 179 13.35 4.14 8.11
C GLU A 179 13.67 3.13 9.24
N ALA A 180 14.86 2.54 9.24
CA ALA A 180 15.29 1.66 10.32
C ALA A 180 15.36 2.39 11.66
N GLU A 181 15.90 3.61 11.68
CA GLU A 181 16.03 4.45 12.88
C GLU A 181 14.67 4.83 13.48
N VAL A 182 13.70 5.27 12.66
CA VAL A 182 12.37 5.64 13.18
C VAL A 182 11.64 4.43 13.77
N ILE A 183 11.78 3.26 13.14
CA ILE A 183 11.20 2.01 13.64
C ILE A 183 11.91 1.55 14.91
N HIS A 184 13.24 1.62 14.95
CA HIS A 184 14.03 1.25 16.12
C HIS A 184 13.61 2.06 17.36
N ARG A 185 13.50 3.40 17.23
CA ARG A 185 13.01 4.27 18.30
C ARG A 185 11.63 3.88 18.80
N LEU A 186 10.70 3.58 17.89
CA LEU A 186 9.35 3.13 18.26
C LEU A 186 9.41 1.81 19.05
N LEU A 187 10.14 0.82 18.56
CA LEU A 187 10.20 -0.51 19.17
C LEU A 187 10.86 -0.47 20.55
N ASP A 188 11.88 0.36 20.74
CA ASP A 188 12.51 0.56 22.04
C ASP A 188 11.55 1.19 23.06
N LEU A 189 10.78 2.20 22.64
CA LEU A 189 9.75 2.78 23.49
C LEU A 189 8.65 1.76 23.84
N ALA A 190 8.26 0.92 22.88
CA ALA A 190 7.25 -0.11 23.10
C ALA A 190 7.74 -1.23 24.04
N ARG A 191 8.99 -1.70 23.86
CA ARG A 191 9.64 -2.70 24.73
C ARG A 191 9.77 -2.26 26.18
N ALA A 192 9.88 -0.95 26.42
CA ALA A 192 9.97 -0.38 27.77
C ALA A 192 8.64 -0.42 28.54
N ILE A 193 7.52 -0.78 27.90
CA ILE A 193 6.21 -0.90 28.55
C ILE A 193 5.94 -2.39 28.85
N PRO A 194 5.87 -2.81 30.13
CA PRO A 194 5.54 -4.18 30.51
C PRO A 194 4.02 -4.41 30.40
N ALA A 195 3.49 -4.40 29.18
CA ALA A 195 2.07 -4.55 28.91
C ALA A 195 1.68 -5.99 28.57
N GLU A 196 0.65 -6.51 29.24
CA GLU A 196 0.04 -7.80 28.92
C GLU A 196 -1.29 -7.62 28.16
N SER A 197 -1.85 -6.42 28.22
CA SER A 197 -3.11 -6.02 27.59
C SER A 197 -3.02 -4.67 26.88
N ASP A 198 -3.99 -4.40 26.01
CA ASP A 198 -4.09 -3.09 25.36
C ASP A 198 -4.34 -1.95 26.36
N THR A 199 -4.98 -2.28 27.49
CA THR A 199 -5.23 -1.31 28.57
C THR A 199 -3.92 -0.91 29.27
N ASP A 200 -2.99 -1.85 29.44
CA ASP A 200 -1.69 -1.56 30.05
C ASP A 200 -0.89 -0.62 29.16
N TYR A 201 -0.91 -0.83 27.84
CA TYR A 201 -0.33 0.11 26.89
C TYR A 201 -0.95 1.50 27.04
N VAL A 202 -2.26 1.64 26.81
CA VAL A 202 -2.91 2.96 26.72
C VAL A 202 -2.82 3.75 28.03
N ARG A 203 -2.83 3.07 29.19
CA ARG A 203 -2.73 3.73 30.51
C ARG A 203 -1.29 4.02 30.94
N HIS A 204 -0.29 3.52 30.24
CA HIS A 204 1.10 3.73 30.62
C HIS A 204 1.53 5.19 30.38
N PRO A 205 2.26 5.84 31.30
CA PRO A 205 2.72 7.23 31.13
C PRO A 205 3.57 7.50 29.88
N HIS A 206 4.20 6.47 29.31
CA HIS A 206 5.00 6.58 28.08
C HIS A 206 4.21 6.31 26.79
N TRP A 207 2.94 5.89 26.87
CA TRP A 207 2.11 5.64 25.69
C TRP A 207 2.01 6.81 24.71
N PRO A 208 1.85 8.07 25.15
CA PRO A 208 1.81 9.20 24.21
C PRO A 208 3.06 9.30 23.34
N ARG A 209 4.24 8.90 23.87
CA ARG A 209 5.51 8.87 23.12
C ARG A 209 5.54 7.73 22.12
N VAL A 210 5.06 6.54 22.49
CA VAL A 210 4.91 5.39 21.57
C VAL A 210 3.97 5.76 20.42
N ALA A 211 2.79 6.29 20.71
CA ALA A 211 1.82 6.70 19.69
C ALA A 211 2.38 7.79 18.77
N ALA A 212 3.14 8.76 19.30
CA ALA A 212 3.80 9.78 18.50
C ALA A 212 4.87 9.18 17.57
N ALA A 213 5.73 8.31 18.09
CA ALA A 213 6.75 7.61 17.29
C ALA A 213 6.12 6.73 16.21
N ALA A 214 4.97 6.10 16.48
CA ALA A 214 4.25 5.31 15.49
C ALA A 214 3.71 6.16 14.34
N ARG A 215 3.17 7.36 14.63
CA ARG A 215 2.73 8.31 13.61
C ARG A 215 3.91 8.82 12.76
N GLU A 216 5.04 9.13 13.40
CA GLU A 216 6.27 9.53 12.72
C GLU A 216 6.77 8.41 11.79
N ALA A 217 6.81 7.18 12.28
CA ALA A 217 7.19 6.02 11.50
C ALA A 217 6.23 5.77 10.32
N ALA A 218 4.90 5.86 10.52
CA ALA A 218 3.92 5.71 9.44
C ALA A 218 4.09 6.78 8.36
N ALA A 219 4.26 8.05 8.77
CA ALA A 219 4.52 9.15 7.86
C ALA A 219 5.83 8.93 7.07
N THR A 220 6.87 8.49 7.75
CA THR A 220 8.15 8.14 7.11
C THR A 220 7.94 6.98 6.14
N LEU A 221 7.36 5.84 6.54
CA LEU A 221 7.24 4.69 5.64
C LEU A 221 6.36 4.95 4.40
N THR A 222 5.47 5.94 4.44
CA THR A 222 4.54 6.30 3.35
C THR A 222 5.01 7.48 2.49
N GLN A 223 6.02 8.23 2.92
CA GLN A 223 6.60 9.30 2.11
C GLN A 223 7.25 8.76 0.83
N PRO A 224 7.09 9.43 -0.33
CA PRO A 224 7.79 9.09 -1.56
C PRO A 224 9.31 9.15 -1.39
N GLN A 225 10.06 8.28 -2.09
CA GLN A 225 11.51 8.24 -1.98
C GLN A 225 12.17 9.51 -2.54
N HIS A 226 11.63 10.05 -3.63
CA HIS A 226 12.09 11.30 -4.25
C HIS A 226 11.87 12.55 -3.39
N ASP A 227 10.94 12.50 -2.42
CA ASP A 227 10.69 13.62 -1.50
C ASP A 227 11.66 13.61 -0.29
N ARG A 228 12.39 12.51 -0.07
CA ARG A 228 13.40 12.40 1.01
C ARG A 228 14.79 12.78 0.58
N GLU A 229 15.16 12.40 -0.64
CA GLU A 229 16.36 12.87 -1.30
C GLU A 229 16.06 14.27 -1.80
N GLY A 230 16.13 15.26 -0.91
CA GLY A 230 16.04 16.67 -1.28
C GLY A 230 16.93 16.92 -2.50
N THR A 231 16.31 17.06 -3.66
CA THR A 231 17.01 17.42 -4.88
C THR A 231 17.17 18.95 -4.84
N PRO A 232 18.38 19.47 -5.15
CA PRO A 232 18.79 20.86 -4.89
C PRO A 232 17.90 21.93 -5.54
#